data_AF-A0A8T9QF16-F1
#
_entry.id   AF-A0A8T9QF16-F1
#
_cell.length_a   1.000
_cell.length_b   1.000
_cell.length_c   1.000
_cell.angle_alpha   90.00
_cell.angle_beta   90.00
_cell.angle_gamma   90.00
#
_symmetry.space_group_name_H-M   'P 1'
#
loop_
_entity.id
_entity.type
_entity.pdbx_description
1 polymer ?
#
loop_
_entity_poly.entity_id
_entity_poly.type
_entity_poly.pdbx_seq_one_letter_code
_entity_poly.pdbx_strand_id
1 'polypeptide(L)'
;MNIFVETITATEPEKRNRDFYALSRSLSARELLQNLRELDDFRKATPNLYDKVRAILFLYAGFRFFLQESKDIPPVGKIPYHGFEDLLSRRFEQAISTFLRELDVHGPNATLFSALADSYHHLSFQILADQVRKSVRSSKGNQWMFRVGHQEEHPIRIHPALLQRSDSSLFYPVLHEHTSVRMDLTHSGWSDIFFLGMDYPKAPGSSTCRLTWACSGATRTFAPAARLRARHSRARAAPDQHRPKHDQGRHGPGRPVQLRQRLPEPGKGRGYCLRFDSALL
;
A
#
# COMPACT_ATOMS: atom_id res chain seq x y z
N MET A 1 6.31 2.07 -30.35
CA MET A 1 6.34 2.65 -29.00
C MET A 1 5.39 1.83 -28.15
N ASN A 2 5.85 1.29 -27.04
CA ASN A 2 5.04 0.42 -26.18
C ASN A 2 3.93 1.22 -25.47
N ILE A 3 2.68 0.85 -25.71
CA ILE A 3 1.50 1.54 -25.18
C ILE A 3 1.44 1.51 -23.65
N PHE A 4 1.95 0.45 -23.02
CA PHE A 4 1.99 0.32 -21.57
C PHE A 4 3.05 1.22 -20.96
N VAL A 5 4.25 1.27 -21.55
CA VAL A 5 5.32 2.16 -21.09
C VAL A 5 4.85 3.61 -21.17
N GLU A 6 4.24 4.03 -22.29
CA GLU A 6 3.67 5.37 -22.44
C GLU A 6 2.63 5.67 -21.34
N THR A 7 1.75 4.72 -21.05
CA THR A 7 0.72 4.84 -20.00
C THR A 7 1.35 4.97 -18.60
N ILE A 8 2.45 4.27 -18.34
CA ILE A 8 3.11 4.28 -17.05
C ILE A 8 3.85 5.60 -16.84
N THR A 9 4.63 6.04 -17.84
CA THR A 9 5.47 7.24 -17.75
C THR A 9 4.72 8.55 -17.99
N ALA A 10 3.46 8.49 -18.47
CA ALA A 10 2.66 9.69 -18.72
C ALA A 10 2.47 10.54 -17.45
N THR A 11 2.71 11.84 -17.60
CA THR A 11 2.46 12.83 -16.54
C THR A 11 1.01 13.33 -16.53
N GLU A 12 0.32 13.26 -17.68
CA GLU A 12 -1.08 13.63 -17.85
C GLU A 12 -2.03 12.57 -17.24
N PRO A 13 -2.93 12.92 -16.30
CA PRO A 13 -3.83 11.97 -15.65
C PRO A 13 -4.69 11.16 -16.63
N GLU A 14 -5.16 11.78 -17.71
CA GLU A 14 -6.01 11.14 -18.73
C GLU A 14 -5.29 9.99 -19.45
N LYS A 15 -4.00 10.17 -19.77
CA LYS A 15 -3.18 9.12 -20.39
C LYS A 15 -2.66 8.12 -19.36
N ARG A 16 -2.37 8.60 -18.15
CA ARG A 16 -1.82 7.79 -17.07
C ARG A 16 -2.85 6.83 -16.50
N ASN A 17 -4.10 7.25 -16.31
CA ASN A 17 -5.13 6.45 -15.64
C ASN A 17 -5.99 5.63 -16.62
N ARG A 18 -5.47 5.37 -17.82
CA ARG A 18 -6.13 4.49 -18.79
C ARG A 18 -6.27 3.08 -18.21
N ASP A 19 -7.43 2.49 -18.46
CA ASP A 19 -7.72 1.11 -18.05
C ASP A 19 -6.83 0.12 -18.83
N PHE A 20 -6.16 -0.77 -18.08
CA PHE A 20 -5.33 -1.82 -18.65
C PHE A 20 -6.13 -2.77 -19.53
N TYR A 21 -7.38 -3.08 -19.15
CA TYR A 21 -8.22 -4.00 -19.92
C TYR A 21 -8.61 -3.43 -21.27
N ALA A 22 -9.00 -2.15 -21.30
CA ALA A 22 -9.28 -1.44 -22.54
C ALA A 22 -8.08 -1.43 -23.50
N LEU A 23 -6.87 -1.17 -22.99
CA LEU A 23 -5.63 -1.16 -23.79
C LEU A 23 -5.28 -2.55 -24.34
N SER A 24 -5.49 -3.59 -23.54
CA SER A 24 -5.11 -4.96 -23.89
C SER A 24 -6.09 -5.60 -24.88
N ARG A 25 -7.38 -5.22 -24.85
CA ARG A 25 -8.40 -5.72 -25.80
C ARG A 25 -8.16 -5.33 -27.25
N SER A 26 -7.48 -4.22 -27.51
CA SER A 26 -7.15 -3.78 -28.87
C SER A 26 -5.95 -4.50 -29.48
N LEU A 27 -5.28 -5.39 -28.73
CA LEU A 27 -4.07 -6.07 -29.16
C LEU A 27 -4.33 -7.55 -29.39
N SER A 28 -3.68 -8.13 -30.40
CA SER A 28 -3.60 -9.59 -30.54
C SER A 28 -2.72 -10.20 -29.44
N ALA A 29 -2.85 -11.50 -29.16
CA ALA A 29 -2.04 -12.19 -28.14
C ALA A 29 -0.53 -12.07 -28.42
N ARG A 30 -0.13 -12.09 -29.69
CA ARG A 30 1.27 -11.93 -30.11
C ARG A 30 1.79 -10.52 -29.86
N GLU A 31 1.03 -9.50 -30.24
CA GLU A 31 1.39 -8.10 -29.99
C GLU A 31 1.41 -7.79 -28.50
N LEU A 32 0.46 -8.33 -27.74
CA LEU A 32 0.42 -8.19 -26.30
C LEU A 32 1.67 -8.82 -25.67
N LEU A 33 2.04 -10.04 -26.04
CA LEU A 33 3.25 -10.69 -25.54
C LEU A 33 4.50 -9.86 -25.86
N GLN A 34 4.63 -9.33 -27.07
CA GLN A 34 5.75 -8.45 -27.43
C GLN A 34 5.81 -7.20 -26.55
N ASN A 35 4.67 -6.52 -26.37
CA ASN A 35 4.59 -5.35 -25.49
C ASN A 35 4.92 -5.72 -24.03
N LEU A 36 4.50 -6.89 -23.53
CA LEU A 36 4.87 -7.33 -22.19
C LEU A 36 6.36 -7.65 -22.07
N ARG A 37 7.01 -8.16 -23.11
CA ARG A 37 8.47 -8.40 -23.11
C ARG A 37 9.26 -7.10 -23.00
N GLU A 38 8.91 -6.11 -23.81
CA GLU A 38 9.48 -4.76 -23.71
C GLU A 38 9.21 -4.11 -22.34
N LEU A 39 8.05 -4.39 -21.74
CA LEU A 39 7.71 -3.91 -20.41
C LEU A 39 8.54 -4.59 -19.30
N ASP A 40 8.91 -5.87 -19.47
CA ASP A 40 9.84 -6.60 -18.58
C ASP A 40 11.24 -5.97 -18.60
N ASP A 41 11.70 -5.50 -19.76
CA ASP A 41 12.98 -4.78 -19.85
C ASP A 41 12.89 -3.38 -19.23
N PHE A 42 11.78 -2.67 -19.47
CA PHE A 42 11.53 -1.36 -18.87
C PHE A 42 11.57 -1.42 -17.33
N ARG A 43 10.94 -2.42 -16.69
CA ARG A 43 10.94 -2.53 -15.23
C ARG A 43 12.34 -2.76 -14.65
N LYS A 44 13.26 -3.37 -15.39
CA LYS A 44 14.64 -3.61 -14.94
C LYS A 44 15.47 -2.33 -15.04
N ALA A 45 15.22 -1.54 -16.08
CA ALA A 45 15.94 -0.29 -16.33
C ALA A 45 15.44 0.89 -15.48
N THR A 46 14.15 0.93 -15.12
CA THR A 46 13.59 2.11 -14.46
C THR A 46 14.10 2.29 -13.02
N PRO A 47 14.60 3.49 -12.65
CA PRO A 47 14.98 3.81 -11.28
C PRO A 47 13.78 4.16 -10.40
N ASN A 48 12.64 4.57 -11.01
CA ASN A 48 11.45 4.99 -10.28
C ASN A 48 10.69 3.76 -9.74
N LEU A 49 10.48 3.71 -8.42
CA LEU A 49 9.80 2.57 -7.80
C LEU A 49 8.34 2.44 -8.23
N TYR A 50 7.62 3.56 -8.35
CA TYR A 50 6.21 3.56 -8.73
C TYR A 50 6.06 2.96 -10.13
N ASP A 51 6.85 3.44 -11.09
CA ASP A 51 6.80 2.96 -12.47
C ASP A 51 7.19 1.48 -12.56
N LYS A 52 8.18 1.06 -11.77
CA LYS A 52 8.61 -0.34 -11.66
C LYS A 52 7.50 -1.26 -11.17
N VAL A 53 6.89 -0.94 -10.03
CA VAL A 53 5.82 -1.75 -9.44
C VAL A 53 4.61 -1.77 -10.37
N ARG A 54 4.27 -0.62 -10.96
CA ARG A 54 3.17 -0.53 -11.92
C ARG A 54 3.41 -1.38 -13.17
N ALA A 55 4.63 -1.36 -13.72
CA ALA A 55 5.02 -2.23 -14.83
C ALA A 55 4.86 -3.72 -14.46
N ILE A 56 5.31 -4.13 -13.27
CA ILE A 56 5.19 -5.52 -12.81
C ILE A 56 3.73 -5.95 -12.65
N LEU A 57 2.87 -5.06 -12.14
CA LEU A 57 1.44 -5.36 -12.01
C LEU A 57 0.76 -5.47 -13.38
N PHE A 58 1.18 -4.68 -14.36
CA PHE A 58 0.73 -4.83 -15.75
C PHE A 58 1.23 -6.13 -16.39
N LEU A 59 2.46 -6.56 -16.10
CA LEU A 59 2.96 -7.88 -16.50
C LEU A 59 2.10 -8.99 -15.91
N TYR A 60 1.86 -8.96 -14.60
CA TYR A 60 0.97 -9.91 -13.93
C TYR A 60 -0.41 -9.96 -14.60
N ALA A 61 -1.07 -8.82 -14.78
CA ALA A 61 -2.39 -8.76 -15.37
C ALA A 61 -2.41 -9.27 -16.83
N GLY A 62 -1.40 -8.91 -17.62
CA GLY A 62 -1.27 -9.34 -19.01
C GLY A 62 -1.08 -10.85 -19.14
N PHE A 63 -0.18 -11.44 -18.34
CA PHE A 63 0.02 -12.89 -18.34
C PHE A 63 -1.20 -13.63 -17.78
N ARG A 64 -1.77 -13.19 -16.65
CA ARG A 64 -2.84 -13.91 -15.95
C ARG A 64 -4.20 -13.86 -16.64
N PHE A 65 -4.60 -12.69 -17.14
CA PHE A 65 -5.98 -12.45 -17.58
C PHE A 65 -6.14 -12.40 -19.10
N PHE A 66 -5.07 -12.14 -19.84
CA PHE A 66 -5.14 -12.00 -21.30
C PHE A 66 -4.43 -13.14 -22.02
N LEU A 67 -3.14 -13.35 -21.72
CA LEU A 67 -2.37 -14.38 -22.42
C LEU A 67 -2.76 -15.79 -21.97
N GLN A 68 -2.91 -16.04 -20.67
CA GLN A 68 -3.31 -17.35 -20.17
C GLN A 68 -4.70 -17.79 -20.67
N GLU A 69 -5.64 -16.86 -20.87
CA GLU A 69 -7.03 -17.14 -21.29
C GLU A 69 -7.20 -17.13 -22.83
N SER A 70 -6.14 -16.88 -23.59
CA SER A 70 -6.23 -16.79 -25.04
C SER A 70 -6.33 -18.18 -25.68
N LYS A 71 -7.27 -18.33 -26.61
CA LYS A 71 -7.61 -19.60 -27.29
C LYS A 71 -6.51 -20.12 -28.22
N ASP A 72 -5.61 -19.24 -28.64
CA ASP A 72 -4.55 -19.54 -29.60
C ASP A 72 -3.34 -20.22 -28.93
N ILE A 73 -3.37 -20.39 -27.60
CA ILE A 73 -2.26 -20.91 -26.82
C ILE A 73 -2.62 -22.30 -26.27
N PRO A 74 -1.71 -23.28 -26.33
CA PRO A 74 -1.90 -24.58 -25.71
C PRO A 74 -2.25 -24.45 -24.21
N PRO A 75 -3.37 -25.05 -23.75
CA PRO A 75 -3.80 -24.92 -22.36
C PRO A 75 -2.89 -25.66 -21.37
N VAL A 76 -2.10 -26.61 -21.87
CA VAL A 76 -1.18 -27.42 -21.09
C VAL A 76 0.20 -27.33 -21.73
N GLY A 77 1.23 -27.29 -20.89
CA GLY A 77 2.62 -27.30 -21.31
C GLY A 77 3.54 -27.74 -20.17
N LYS A 78 4.84 -27.74 -20.46
CA LYS A 78 5.86 -28.07 -19.49
C LYS A 78 6.27 -26.81 -18.73
N ILE A 79 6.36 -26.92 -17.42
CA ILE A 79 7.01 -25.91 -16.56
C ILE A 79 8.41 -26.43 -16.23
N PRO A 80 9.49 -25.64 -16.45
CA PRO A 80 10.83 -26.07 -16.12
C PRO A 80 10.99 -26.23 -14.61
N TYR A 81 11.45 -27.41 -14.18
CA TYR A 81 11.57 -27.77 -12.77
C TYR A 81 12.37 -26.74 -11.95
N HIS A 82 13.54 -26.34 -12.42
CA HIS A 82 14.36 -25.34 -11.74
C HIS A 82 13.68 -23.97 -11.60
N GLY A 83 12.88 -23.55 -12.60
CA GLY A 83 12.12 -22.30 -12.50
C GLY A 83 11.05 -22.38 -11.40
N PHE A 84 10.43 -23.56 -11.24
CA PHE A 84 9.46 -23.80 -10.17
C PHE A 84 10.12 -23.85 -8.78
N GLU A 85 11.30 -24.49 -8.65
CA GLU A 85 12.07 -24.46 -7.41
C GLU A 85 12.48 -23.03 -7.00
N ASP A 86 12.90 -22.21 -7.97
CA ASP A 86 13.23 -20.81 -7.74
C ASP A 86 12.02 -20.00 -7.26
N LEU A 87 10.85 -20.23 -7.86
CA LEU A 87 9.60 -19.61 -7.44
C LEU A 87 9.27 -19.95 -5.98
N LEU A 88 9.31 -21.23 -5.61
CA LEU A 88 9.06 -21.67 -4.23
C LEU A 88 10.10 -21.14 -3.23
N SER A 89 11.35 -21.00 -3.70
CA SER A 89 12.45 -20.45 -2.91
C SER A 89 12.45 -18.92 -2.81
N ARG A 90 11.40 -18.25 -3.32
CA ARG A 90 11.29 -16.78 -3.38
C ARG A 90 12.40 -16.08 -4.18
N ARG A 91 12.98 -16.79 -5.15
CA ARG A 91 13.95 -16.28 -6.13
C ARG A 91 13.23 -15.88 -7.41
N PHE A 92 12.34 -14.90 -7.31
CA PHE A 92 11.38 -14.59 -8.38
C PHE A 92 12.03 -14.10 -9.68
N GLU A 93 13.10 -13.30 -9.62
CA GLU A 93 13.80 -12.83 -10.83
C GLU A 93 14.46 -13.99 -11.61
N GLN A 94 15.04 -14.96 -10.89
CA GLN A 94 15.62 -16.16 -11.48
C GLN A 94 14.53 -17.07 -12.07
N ALA A 95 13.40 -17.23 -11.37
CA ALA A 95 12.24 -17.96 -11.86
C ALA A 95 11.71 -17.34 -13.16
N ILE A 96 11.48 -16.02 -13.18
CA ILE A 96 11.03 -15.27 -14.38
C ILE A 96 12.00 -15.48 -15.54
N SER A 97 13.31 -15.33 -15.30
CA SER A 97 14.33 -15.51 -16.34
C SER A 97 14.30 -16.93 -16.93
N THR A 98 14.10 -17.93 -16.08
CA THR A 98 13.98 -19.33 -16.50
C THR A 98 12.71 -19.58 -17.30
N PHE A 99 11.56 -19.06 -16.87
CA PHE A 99 10.30 -19.21 -17.60
C PHE A 99 10.30 -18.47 -18.94
N LEU A 100 10.87 -17.27 -19.00
CA LEU A 100 11.01 -16.52 -20.25
C LEU A 100 11.94 -17.23 -21.24
N ARG A 101 13.03 -17.84 -20.76
CA ARG A 101 13.91 -18.65 -21.60
C ARG A 101 13.21 -19.89 -22.14
N GLU A 102 12.43 -20.58 -21.31
CA GLU A 102 11.63 -21.73 -21.76
C GLU A 102 10.61 -21.30 -22.83
N LEU A 103 9.96 -20.14 -22.63
CA LEU A 103 9.03 -19.53 -23.57
C LEU A 103 9.71 -19.24 -24.92
N ASP A 104 10.95 -18.74 -24.91
CA ASP A 104 11.71 -18.44 -26.14
C ASP A 104 12.12 -19.72 -26.91
N VAL A 105 12.39 -20.82 -26.20
CA VAL A 105 12.86 -22.10 -26.81
C VAL A 105 11.71 -22.98 -27.29
N HIS A 106 10.68 -23.14 -26.47
CA HIS A 106 9.60 -24.10 -26.69
C HIS A 106 8.27 -23.46 -27.10
N GLY A 107 8.19 -22.12 -27.06
CA GLY A 107 7.00 -21.38 -27.43
C GLY A 107 5.98 -21.22 -26.29
N PRO A 108 4.89 -20.49 -26.55
CA PRO A 108 3.89 -20.13 -25.55
C PRO A 108 3.03 -21.32 -25.13
N ASN A 109 2.75 -21.41 -23.84
CA ASN A 109 1.73 -22.28 -23.26
C ASN A 109 1.11 -21.63 -22.02
N ALA A 110 -0.14 -21.97 -21.71
CA ALA A 110 -0.89 -21.33 -20.63
C ALA A 110 -0.28 -21.61 -19.24
N THR A 111 0.35 -22.79 -19.06
CA THR A 111 1.02 -23.15 -17.80
C THR A 111 2.24 -22.27 -17.50
N LEU A 112 3.04 -21.91 -18.51
CA LEU A 112 4.15 -20.97 -18.38
C LEU A 112 3.65 -19.56 -18.11
N PHE A 113 2.57 -19.13 -18.76
CA PHE A 113 1.96 -17.82 -18.48
C PHE A 113 1.41 -17.73 -17.06
N SER A 114 0.81 -18.80 -16.54
CA SER A 114 0.41 -18.86 -15.13
C SER A 114 1.62 -18.77 -14.19
N ALA A 115 2.71 -19.49 -14.47
CA ALA A 115 3.93 -19.43 -13.66
C ALA A 115 4.60 -18.05 -13.71
N LEU A 116 4.64 -17.41 -14.87
CA LEU A 116 5.11 -16.04 -15.05
C LEU A 116 4.25 -15.05 -14.28
N ALA A 117 2.93 -15.17 -14.38
CA ALA A 117 2.00 -14.32 -13.66
C ALA A 117 2.24 -14.38 -12.14
N ASP A 118 2.28 -15.57 -11.55
CA ASP A 118 2.55 -15.75 -10.11
C ASP A 118 3.92 -15.17 -9.72
N SER A 119 4.94 -15.37 -10.55
CA SER A 119 6.27 -14.84 -10.29
C SER A 119 6.29 -13.32 -10.28
N TYR A 120 5.64 -12.66 -11.24
CA TYR A 120 5.50 -11.20 -11.26
C TYR A 120 4.65 -10.68 -10.11
N HIS A 121 3.56 -11.38 -9.76
CA HIS A 121 2.72 -11.03 -8.63
C HIS A 121 3.54 -10.98 -7.33
N HIS A 122 4.28 -12.04 -7.04
CA HIS A 122 5.11 -12.09 -5.84
C HIS A 122 6.29 -11.11 -5.87
N LEU A 123 6.91 -10.93 -7.04
CA LEU A 123 7.97 -9.93 -7.22
C LEU A 123 7.49 -8.52 -6.87
N SER A 124 6.26 -8.15 -7.25
CA SER A 124 5.70 -6.81 -6.96
C SER A 124 5.65 -6.54 -5.45
N PHE A 125 5.19 -7.51 -4.66
CA PHE A 125 5.11 -7.38 -3.21
C PHE A 125 6.46 -7.46 -2.53
N GLN A 126 7.39 -8.27 -3.04
CA GLN A 126 8.75 -8.29 -2.54
C GLN A 126 9.41 -6.92 -2.68
N ILE A 127 9.30 -6.29 -3.86
CA ILE A 127 9.86 -4.95 -4.11
C ILE A 127 9.23 -3.90 -3.19
N LEU A 128 7.92 -3.94 -2.99
CA LEU A 128 7.23 -3.05 -2.05
C LEU A 128 7.70 -3.26 -0.61
N ALA A 129 7.80 -4.52 -0.17
CA ALA A 129 8.26 -4.87 1.17
C ALA A 129 9.71 -4.43 1.40
N ASP A 130 10.58 -4.61 0.40
CA ASP A 130 11.98 -4.20 0.46
C ASP A 130 12.13 -2.68 0.54
N GLN A 131 11.29 -1.93 -0.17
CA GLN A 131 11.27 -0.48 -0.02
C GLN A 131 10.81 -0.05 1.38
N VAL A 132 9.76 -0.67 1.92
CA VAL A 132 9.30 -0.37 3.29
C VAL A 132 10.43 -0.67 4.29
N ARG A 133 11.10 -1.82 4.17
CA ARG A 133 12.25 -2.17 5.00
C ARG A 133 13.36 -1.13 4.89
N LYS A 134 13.69 -0.69 3.67
CA LYS A 134 14.71 0.34 3.42
C LYS A 134 14.35 1.66 4.08
N SER A 135 13.10 2.12 3.91
CA SER A 135 12.59 3.35 4.50
C SER A 135 12.64 3.30 6.03
N VAL A 136 12.13 2.22 6.63
CA VAL A 136 12.11 2.04 8.10
C VAL A 136 13.54 1.98 8.65
N ARG A 137 14.47 1.28 7.99
CA ARG A 137 15.88 1.20 8.41
C ARG A 137 16.62 2.54 8.32
N SER A 138 16.28 3.39 7.34
CA SER A 138 16.96 4.67 7.13
C SER A 138 16.61 5.74 8.17
N SER A 139 15.46 5.62 8.83
CA SER A 139 15.03 6.55 9.88
C SER A 139 15.85 6.34 11.16
N LYS A 140 16.55 7.39 11.61
CA LYS A 140 17.37 7.36 12.84
C LYS A 140 16.60 6.84 14.06
N GLY A 141 15.32 7.21 14.20
CA GLY A 141 14.46 6.80 15.31
C GLY A 141 14.06 5.32 15.30
N ASN A 142 14.29 4.61 14.19
CA ASN A 142 13.88 3.22 14.00
C ASN A 142 15.07 2.25 14.00
N GLN A 143 16.30 2.74 14.02
CA GLN A 143 17.50 1.91 13.95
C GLN A 143 17.60 0.90 15.09
N TRP A 144 17.03 1.21 16.26
CA TRP A 144 17.00 0.31 17.41
C TRP A 144 16.25 -1.01 17.12
N MET A 145 15.25 -1.00 16.23
CA MET A 145 14.48 -2.21 15.86
C MET A 145 15.31 -3.23 15.08
N PHE A 146 16.43 -2.81 14.48
CA PHE A 146 17.29 -3.64 13.65
C PHE A 146 18.63 -3.96 14.29
N ARG A 147 18.84 -3.57 15.54
CA ARG A 147 19.98 -4.00 16.33
C ARG A 147 19.70 -5.42 16.82
N VAL A 148 20.38 -6.39 16.21
CA VAL A 148 20.47 -7.75 16.76
C VAL A 148 21.53 -7.67 17.85
N GLY A 149 21.09 -7.41 19.08
CA GLY A 149 21.94 -7.37 20.27
C GLY A 149 21.64 -8.54 21.19
N HIS A 150 22.52 -8.81 22.14
CA HIS A 150 22.24 -9.77 23.22
C HIS A 150 20.99 -9.30 23.99
N GLN A 151 20.27 -10.22 24.66
CA GLN A 151 19.03 -9.86 25.38
C GLN A 151 19.23 -8.67 26.35
N GLU A 152 20.42 -8.56 26.94
CA GLU A 152 20.83 -7.51 27.87
C GLU A 152 21.07 -6.14 27.22
N GLU A 153 21.30 -6.11 25.90
CA GLU A 153 21.51 -4.89 25.12
C GLU A 153 20.19 -4.27 24.63
N HIS A 154 19.07 -5.00 24.75
CA HIS A 154 17.77 -4.42 24.48
C HIS A 154 17.46 -3.35 25.54
N PRO A 155 17.03 -2.13 25.14
CA PRO A 155 16.73 -1.05 26.07
C PRO A 155 15.38 -1.25 26.80
N ILE A 156 15.04 -2.50 27.16
CA ILE A 156 13.83 -2.81 27.91
C ILE A 156 14.10 -2.46 29.37
N ARG A 157 13.48 -1.37 29.83
CA ARG A 157 13.54 -0.94 31.23
C ARG A 157 12.17 -1.11 31.86
N ILE A 158 12.11 -1.85 32.95
CA ILE A 158 10.92 -1.91 33.79
C ILE A 158 10.90 -0.66 34.67
N HIS A 159 9.79 0.07 34.67
CA HIS A 159 9.66 1.24 35.53
C HIS A 159 9.71 0.81 37.01
N PRO A 160 10.56 1.40 37.88
CA PRO A 160 10.75 0.94 39.26
C PRO A 160 9.47 0.83 40.08
N ALA A 161 8.49 1.70 39.82
CA ALA A 161 7.18 1.65 40.47
C ALA A 161 6.42 0.33 40.23
N LEU A 162 6.65 -0.38 39.12
CA LEU A 162 6.03 -1.69 38.86
C LEU A 162 6.67 -2.82 39.69
N LEU A 163 7.88 -2.59 40.22
CA LEU A 163 8.60 -3.52 41.08
C LEU A 163 8.31 -3.30 42.57
N GLN A 164 7.53 -2.28 42.91
CA GLN A 164 7.16 -1.94 44.29
C GLN A 164 5.73 -2.37 44.57
N ARG A 165 5.53 -3.16 45.62
CA ARG A 165 4.18 -3.45 46.13
C ARG A 165 3.76 -2.33 47.07
N SER A 166 2.49 -1.98 47.05
CA SER A 166 1.91 -1.14 48.09
C SER A 166 1.69 -1.97 49.36
N ASP A 167 1.96 -1.42 50.53
CA ASP A 167 1.82 -2.11 51.83
C ASP A 167 0.40 -2.65 52.09
N SER A 168 -0.61 -2.10 51.41
CA SER A 168 -2.02 -2.48 51.50
C SER A 168 -2.47 -3.53 50.47
N SER A 169 -1.59 -4.02 49.59
CA SER A 169 -1.95 -4.97 48.52
C SER A 169 -0.94 -6.11 48.41
N LEU A 170 -1.45 -7.33 48.26
CA LEU A 170 -0.63 -8.51 47.99
C LEU A 170 -0.06 -8.55 46.57
N PHE A 171 -0.56 -7.70 45.66
CA PHE A 171 -0.23 -7.73 44.24
C PHE A 171 0.67 -6.56 43.82
N TYR A 172 1.51 -6.79 42.81
CA TYR A 172 2.26 -5.72 42.14
C TYR A 172 1.33 -4.83 41.30
N PRO A 173 1.69 -3.55 41.07
CA PRO A 173 0.96 -2.68 40.17
C PRO A 173 0.88 -3.26 38.76
N VAL A 174 -0.31 -3.21 38.17
CA VAL A 174 -0.56 -3.67 36.80
C VAL A 174 -0.51 -2.47 35.86
N LEU A 175 0.25 -2.58 34.78
CA LEU A 175 0.29 -1.57 33.74
C LEU A 175 -1.03 -1.59 32.96
N HIS A 176 -1.68 -0.43 32.85
CA HIS A 176 -2.89 -0.26 32.06
C HIS A 176 -2.64 0.76 30.94
N GLU A 177 -2.74 0.32 29.69
CA GLU A 177 -2.59 1.19 28.51
C GLU A 177 -3.97 1.58 27.95
N HIS A 178 -4.22 2.88 27.81
CA HIS A 178 -5.39 3.41 27.09
C HIS A 178 -4.93 4.01 25.76
N THR A 179 -5.11 3.27 24.67
CA THR A 179 -4.75 3.74 23.33
C THR A 179 -6.02 4.04 22.53
N SER A 180 -6.12 5.29 22.06
CA SER A 180 -7.23 5.73 21.21
C SER A 180 -7.19 5.03 19.85
N VAL A 181 -8.36 4.74 19.27
CA VAL A 181 -8.44 4.18 17.92
C VAL A 181 -8.28 5.32 16.91
N ARG A 182 -7.39 5.12 15.94
CA ARG A 182 -7.24 6.02 14.79
C ARG A 182 -8.39 5.77 13.81
N MET A 183 -9.06 6.83 13.38
CA MET A 183 -10.04 6.77 12.29
C MET A 183 -9.62 7.72 11.18
N ASP A 184 -9.45 7.16 9.99
CA ASP A 184 -9.21 7.92 8.78
C ASP A 184 -10.56 8.32 8.19
N LEU A 185 -10.82 9.63 8.15
CA LEU A 185 -12.11 10.17 7.68
C LEU A 185 -12.18 10.29 6.15
N THR A 186 -11.05 10.06 5.48
CA THR A 186 -10.90 10.12 4.03
C THR A 186 -10.27 8.83 3.52
N HIS A 187 -10.61 8.41 2.29
CA HIS A 187 -10.05 7.21 1.64
C HIS A 187 -8.52 7.28 1.41
N SER A 188 -7.88 8.38 1.79
CA SER A 188 -6.44 8.55 1.89
C SER A 188 -5.81 7.87 3.12
N GLY A 189 -6.54 7.10 3.94
CA GLY A 189 -5.92 6.29 5.00
C GLY A 189 -4.84 5.32 4.50
N TRP A 190 -5.01 4.79 3.28
CA TRP A 190 -4.02 3.92 2.63
C TRP A 190 -2.80 4.69 2.14
N SER A 191 -2.89 6.03 2.06
CA SER A 191 -1.80 6.86 1.57
C SER A 191 -0.62 6.92 2.56
N ASP A 192 -0.87 6.83 3.87
CA ASP A 192 0.20 7.01 4.87
C ASP A 192 1.29 5.92 4.81
N ILE A 193 0.94 4.68 4.47
CA ILE A 193 1.89 3.54 4.42
C ILE A 193 2.64 3.49 3.09
N PHE A 194 1.95 3.78 1.97
CA PHE A 194 2.56 3.69 0.65
C PHE A 194 3.30 4.99 0.25
N PHE A 195 2.83 6.19 0.61
CA PHE A 195 3.50 7.43 0.20
C PHE A 195 4.83 7.69 0.89
N LEU A 196 5.08 7.12 2.08
CA LEU A 196 6.38 7.21 2.74
C LEU A 196 7.48 6.35 2.09
N GLY A 197 7.10 5.43 1.19
CA GLY A 197 8.03 4.58 0.44
C GLY A 197 8.07 4.85 -1.06
N MET A 198 7.08 5.52 -1.64
CA MET A 198 6.96 5.66 -3.10
C MET A 198 7.53 6.99 -3.59
N ASP A 199 8.20 6.98 -4.75
CA ASP A 199 8.75 8.16 -5.44
C ASP A 199 7.68 9.06 -6.08
N TYR A 200 6.51 9.21 -5.42
CA TYR A 200 5.37 9.97 -5.95
C TYR A 200 4.78 10.92 -4.89
N PRO A 201 5.32 12.14 -4.73
CA PRO A 201 5.00 13.03 -3.61
C PRO A 201 3.66 13.80 -3.71
N LYS A 202 2.87 13.64 -4.79
CA LYS A 202 1.64 14.42 -5.04
C LYS A 202 0.35 13.68 -4.64
N ALA A 203 0.23 13.23 -3.39
CA ALA A 203 -1.03 12.69 -2.84
C ALA A 203 -1.99 13.81 -2.41
N PRO A 204 -3.32 13.61 -2.46
CA PRO A 204 -4.25 14.38 -1.64
C PRO A 204 -4.00 14.07 -0.15
N GLY A 205 -3.92 15.09 0.69
CA GLY A 205 -3.60 14.94 2.12
C GLY A 205 -4.58 14.02 2.87
N SER A 206 -4.06 13.24 3.83
CA SER A 206 -4.87 12.44 4.74
C SER A 206 -5.41 13.33 5.88
N SER A 207 -6.70 13.21 6.19
CA SER A 207 -7.31 13.81 7.37
C SER A 207 -7.60 12.72 8.39
N THR A 208 -6.88 12.76 9.51
CA THR A 208 -6.94 11.74 10.56
C THR A 208 -7.56 12.31 11.84
N CYS A 209 -8.41 11.55 12.51
CA CYS A 209 -8.90 11.88 13.84
C CYS A 209 -8.62 10.74 14.84
N ARG A 210 -8.43 11.08 16.12
CA ARG A 210 -8.36 10.10 17.22
C ARG A 210 -9.71 10.03 17.90
N LEU A 211 -10.27 8.83 17.98
CA LEU A 211 -11.50 8.56 18.69
C LEU A 211 -11.19 7.75 19.94
N THR A 212 -11.64 8.27 21.09
CA THR A 212 -11.68 7.52 22.34
C THR A 212 -13.10 7.00 22.52
N TRP A 213 -13.24 5.68 22.50
CA TRP A 213 -14.52 5.03 22.75
C TRP A 213 -14.62 4.74 24.25
N ALA A 214 -15.78 5.06 24.85
CA ALA A 214 -16.12 4.62 26.20
C ALA A 214 -17.18 3.54 26.08
N CYS A 215 -16.88 2.34 26.56
CA CYS A 215 -17.89 1.30 26.73
C CYS A 215 -18.37 1.39 28.18
N SER A 216 -19.62 1.80 28.39
CA SER A 216 -20.25 1.82 29.72
C SER A 216 -21.25 0.68 29.86
N GLY A 217 -21.17 -0.04 30.97
CA GLY A 217 -22.34 -0.77 31.49
C GLY A 217 -23.43 0.24 31.88
N ALA A 218 -24.69 -0.19 31.86
CA ALA A 218 -25.91 0.63 31.85
C ALA A 218 -26.14 1.63 33.02
N THR A 219 -25.14 1.96 33.83
CA THR A 219 -25.31 2.64 35.13
C THR A 219 -24.27 3.72 35.45
N ARG A 220 -23.77 4.50 34.47
CA ARG A 220 -23.06 5.77 34.79
C ARG A 220 -23.35 6.92 33.82
N THR A 221 -23.68 8.07 34.40
CA THR A 221 -23.86 9.38 33.79
C THR A 221 -22.54 9.96 33.26
N PHE A 222 -22.58 10.58 32.08
CA PHE A 222 -21.42 11.13 31.38
C PHE A 222 -20.82 12.37 32.08
N ALA A 223 -19.49 12.42 32.17
CA ALA A 223 -18.75 13.68 32.25
C ALA A 223 -18.52 14.23 30.82
N PRO A 224 -18.48 15.56 30.61
CA PRO A 224 -18.48 16.13 29.27
C PRO A 224 -17.20 15.79 28.49
N ALA A 225 -17.37 15.45 27.21
CA ALA A 225 -16.29 15.12 26.30
C ALA A 225 -15.29 16.28 26.15
N ALA A 226 -14.00 15.97 26.30
CA ALA A 226 -12.93 16.92 26.02
C ALA A 226 -13.02 17.42 24.57
N ARG A 227 -12.91 18.74 24.40
CA ARG A 227 -13.02 19.45 23.11
C ARG A 227 -12.20 18.75 22.01
N LEU A 228 -12.86 18.41 20.89
CA LEU A 228 -12.21 18.03 19.65
C LEU A 228 -11.23 19.14 19.22
N ARG A 229 -9.94 18.82 19.15
CA ARG A 229 -8.96 19.61 18.39
C ARG A 229 -8.62 18.83 17.12
N ALA A 230 -9.21 19.22 16.00
CA ALA A 230 -8.73 18.81 14.69
C ALA A 230 -7.35 19.43 14.47
N ARG A 231 -6.30 18.59 14.34
CA ARG A 231 -4.99 19.05 13.86
C ARG A 231 -4.90 18.74 12.38
N HIS A 232 -4.85 19.78 11.55
CA HIS A 232 -4.42 19.63 10.16
C HIS A 232 -2.90 19.47 10.13
N SER A 233 -2.41 18.25 9.87
CA SER A 233 -1.02 18.03 9.52
C SER A 233 -0.85 18.24 8.01
N ARG A 234 -0.41 19.43 7.59
CA ARG A 234 0.27 19.57 6.29
C ARG A 234 1.68 19.03 6.46
N ALA A 235 2.04 17.97 5.74
CA ALA A 235 3.44 17.58 5.60
C ALA A 235 4.20 18.77 5.00
N ARG A 236 5.13 19.37 5.77
CA ARG A 236 6.05 20.36 5.24
C ARG A 236 7.09 19.59 4.43
N ALA A 237 7.08 19.77 3.11
CA ALA A 237 8.26 19.49 2.31
C ALA A 237 9.43 20.35 2.83
N ALA A 238 10.63 19.77 2.87
CA ALA A 238 11.85 20.50 3.20
C ALA A 238 12.00 21.72 2.26
N PRO A 239 12.47 22.89 2.74
CA PRO A 239 12.57 24.07 1.91
C PRO A 239 13.74 23.90 0.91
N ASP A 240 13.39 23.87 -0.37
CA ASP A 240 14.33 24.00 -1.48
C ASP A 240 14.81 25.46 -1.53
N GLN A 241 16.13 25.65 -1.47
CA GLN A 241 16.75 26.98 -1.54
C GLN A 241 16.70 27.45 -3.01
N HIS A 242 15.70 28.26 -3.37
CA HIS A 242 15.77 29.37 -4.33
C HIS A 242 14.36 29.79 -4.76
N ARG A 243 13.90 30.99 -4.34
CA ARG A 243 13.07 31.89 -5.17
C ARG A 243 12.92 33.29 -4.53
N PRO A 244 12.83 34.36 -5.35
CA PRO A 244 12.79 35.74 -4.88
C PRO A 244 11.37 36.19 -4.46
N LYS A 245 11.34 37.33 -3.74
CA LYS A 245 10.18 38.00 -3.12
C LYS A 245 9.18 38.59 -4.12
N HIS A 246 7.89 38.51 -3.77
CA HIS A 246 6.73 39.42 -4.01
C HIS A 246 5.46 38.60 -3.68
N ASP A 247 4.31 39.06 -3.18
CA ASP A 247 3.81 40.31 -2.62
C ASP A 247 2.56 39.94 -1.77
N GLN A 248 2.10 40.86 -0.94
CA GLN A 248 1.07 40.71 0.09
C GLN A 248 -0.36 40.57 -0.45
N GLY A 249 -1.22 39.84 0.28
CA GLY A 249 -2.67 39.82 0.06
C GLY A 249 -3.44 39.29 1.27
N ARG A 250 -4.13 40.18 1.98
CA ARG A 250 -4.92 39.96 3.20
C ARG A 250 -6.21 39.16 2.95
N HIS A 251 -6.58 38.22 3.83
CA HIS A 251 -7.98 37.85 4.10
C HIS A 251 -8.18 37.45 5.58
N GLY A 252 -9.24 38.02 6.20
CA GLY A 252 -9.55 37.96 7.64
C GLY A 252 -10.27 36.67 8.11
N PRO A 253 -10.59 36.56 9.42
CA PRO A 253 -11.00 35.30 10.03
C PRO A 253 -12.51 35.03 9.87
N GLY A 254 -12.85 33.90 9.24
CA GLY A 254 -14.21 33.38 9.14
C GLY A 254 -14.68 32.67 10.42
N ARG A 255 -15.94 32.92 10.81
CA ARG A 255 -16.64 32.32 11.97
C ARG A 255 -16.86 30.81 11.79
N PRO A 256 -16.92 30.01 12.88
CA PRO A 256 -17.23 28.59 12.80
C PRO A 256 -18.74 28.34 12.59
N VAL A 257 -19.06 27.47 11.63
CA VAL A 257 -20.42 26.97 11.35
C VAL A 257 -20.74 25.80 12.28
N GLN A 258 -21.83 25.89 13.04
CA GLN A 258 -22.39 24.78 13.82
C GLN A 258 -23.32 23.94 12.92
N LEU A 259 -22.95 22.69 12.65
CA LEU A 259 -23.84 21.70 12.05
C LEU A 259 -24.57 20.94 13.17
N ARG A 260 -25.86 21.21 13.36
CA ARG A 260 -26.78 20.35 14.13
C ARG A 260 -27.28 19.23 13.22
N GLN A 261 -26.83 18.00 13.41
CA GLN A 261 -27.51 16.83 12.88
C GLN A 261 -28.56 16.35 13.89
N ARG A 262 -29.81 16.22 13.44
CA ARG A 262 -30.90 15.56 14.20
C ARG A 262 -30.63 14.05 14.19
N LEU A 263 -30.59 13.44 15.38
CA LEU A 263 -30.60 11.99 15.55
C LEU A 263 -31.99 11.43 15.19
N PRO A 264 -32.10 10.28 14.48
CA PRO A 264 -33.35 9.56 14.35
C PRO A 264 -33.61 8.64 15.57
N GLU A 265 -34.87 8.56 15.97
CA GLU A 265 -35.43 7.77 17.08
C GLU A 265 -35.15 6.24 16.96
N PRO A 266 -35.04 5.51 18.08
CA PRO A 266 -34.73 4.09 18.08
C PRO A 266 -36.00 3.24 17.96
N GLY A 267 -36.13 2.45 16.90
CA GLY A 267 -37.16 1.41 16.86
C GLY A 267 -37.61 0.97 15.49
N LYS A 268 -36.90 -0.03 14.93
CA LYS A 268 -37.43 -1.21 14.23
C LYS A 268 -36.28 -1.86 13.46
N GLY A 269 -35.97 -3.10 13.83
CA GLY A 269 -34.93 -3.89 13.20
C GLY A 269 -35.17 -4.07 11.71
N ARG A 270 -34.12 -3.82 10.91
CA ARG A 270 -33.91 -4.41 9.59
C ARG A 270 -32.41 -4.67 9.46
N GLY A 271 -32.05 -5.93 9.18
CA GLY A 271 -30.68 -6.33 8.93
C GLY A 271 -30.14 -5.56 7.73
N TYR A 272 -28.98 -4.92 7.90
CA TYR A 272 -28.23 -4.36 6.79
C TYR A 272 -27.39 -5.48 6.18
N CYS A 273 -27.93 -6.05 5.10
CA CYS A 273 -27.13 -6.80 4.13
C CYS A 273 -26.25 -5.78 3.40
N LEU A 274 -24.95 -5.75 3.73
CA LEU A 274 -23.97 -4.96 2.98
C LEU A 274 -23.79 -5.60 1.61
N ARG A 275 -24.48 -5.05 0.60
CA ARG A 275 -24.13 -5.28 -0.81
C ARG A 275 -22.75 -4.66 -1.05
N PHE A 276 -21.81 -5.49 -1.46
CA PHE A 276 -20.55 -5.04 -2.06
C PHE A 276 -20.83 -4.65 -3.51
N ASP A 277 -20.89 -3.35 -3.80
CA ASP A 277 -20.82 -2.88 -5.19
C ASP A 277 -19.38 -3.02 -5.68
N SER A 278 -19.25 -3.89 -6.67
CA SER A 278 -18.00 -4.29 -7.32
C SER A 278 -17.71 -3.30 -8.45
N ALA A 279 -17.03 -2.20 -8.16
CA ALA A 279 -16.62 -1.24 -9.17
C ALA A 279 -15.30 -0.57 -8.78
N LEU A 280 -14.20 -1.33 -8.89
CA LEU A 280 -12.82 -0.86 -9.03
C LEU A 280 -11.92 -2.10 -9.16
N LEU A 281 -11.96 -2.70 -10.34
CA LEU A 281 -10.92 -3.54 -10.92
C LEU A 281 -10.52 -2.92 -12.26
#